data_AF-A0AA45JJ78-F1
#
_entry.id   AF-A0AA45JJ78-F1
#
_cell.length_a   1.000
_cell.length_b   1.000
_cell.length_c   1.000
_cell.angle_alpha   90.00
_cell.angle_beta   90.00
_cell.angle_gamma   90.00
#
_symmetry.space_group_name_H-M   'P 1'
#
loop_
_entity.id
_entity.type
_entity.pdbx_description
1 polymer ?
#
loop_
_entity_poly.entity_id
_entity_poly.type
_entity_poly.pdbx_seq_one_letter_code
_entity_poly.pdbx_strand_id
1 'polypeptide(L)'
;MSSQFEGLSPIVVAALKSPKGTTLEELRARFPEAASARSLAAKGSAEVFKAEFRCRMDEALFEWSKRNSWKVPDDVVHELREEVLWQMERDGWKR
;
A
#
# COMPACT_ATOMS: atom_id res chain seq x y z
N MET A 1 16.30 13.73 -23.92
CA MET A 1 16.27 12.97 -22.66
C MET A 1 15.00 12.13 -22.68
N SER A 2 15.10 10.81 -22.53
CA SER A 2 14.01 9.86 -22.75
C SER A 2 12.88 10.00 -21.71
N SER A 3 11.64 10.22 -22.19
CA SER A 3 10.39 10.38 -21.43
C SER A 3 9.95 9.14 -20.63
N GLN A 4 10.75 8.08 -20.60
CA GLN A 4 10.33 6.77 -20.07
C GLN A 4 10.15 6.74 -18.54
N PHE A 5 10.66 7.76 -17.84
CA PHE A 5 10.63 7.82 -16.38
C PHE A 5 10.02 9.12 -15.85
N GLU A 6 9.36 9.92 -16.71
CA GLU A 6 8.66 11.12 -16.26
C GLU A 6 7.49 10.74 -15.33
N GLY A 7 7.41 11.41 -14.18
CA GLY A 7 6.37 11.18 -13.17
C GLY A 7 6.65 10.03 -12.19
N LEU A 8 7.70 9.22 -12.39
CA LEU A 8 8.05 8.17 -11.44
C LEU A 8 8.82 8.71 -10.23
N SER A 9 8.58 8.10 -9.07
CA SER A 9 9.33 8.40 -7.86
C SER A 9 10.82 8.06 -8.02
N PRO A 10 11.76 8.88 -7.50
CA PRO A 10 13.20 8.64 -7.61
C PRO A 10 13.65 7.25 -7.13
N ILE A 11 13.01 6.69 -6.10
CA ILE A 11 13.31 5.34 -5.59
C ILE A 11 12.92 4.24 -6.60
N VAL A 12 11.84 4.44 -7.35
CA VAL A 12 11.38 3.51 -8.39
C VAL A 12 12.33 3.56 -9.59
N VAL A 13 12.74 4.76 -10.00
CA VAL A 13 13.74 4.92 -11.07
C VAL A 13 15.08 4.30 -10.67
N ALA A 14 15.49 4.45 -9.41
CA ALA A 14 16.69 3.82 -8.89
C ALA A 14 16.58 2.28 -8.87
N ALA A 15 15.45 1.72 -8.48
CA ALA A 15 15.22 0.28 -8.51
C ALA A 15 15.28 -0.28 -9.93
N LEU A 16 14.65 0.39 -10.91
CA LEU A 16 14.65 -0.02 -12.31
C LEU A 16 16.03 0.04 -12.97
N LYS A 17 16.91 0.93 -12.50
CA LYS A 17 18.28 1.10 -13.02
C LYS A 17 19.33 0.31 -12.24
N SER A 18 18.95 -0.39 -11.17
CA SER A 18 19.92 -1.07 -10.31
C SER A 18 20.40 -2.39 -10.93
N PRO A 19 21.67 -2.78 -10.70
CA PRO A 19 22.17 -4.06 -11.16
C PRO A 19 21.41 -5.22 -10.52
N LYS A 20 21.39 -6.37 -11.22
CA LYS A 20 20.82 -7.60 -10.67
C LYS A 20 21.58 -7.98 -9.39
N GLY A 21 20.86 -8.09 -8.28
CA GLY A 21 21.43 -8.38 -6.96
C GLY A 21 21.36 -7.22 -5.96
N THR A 22 21.03 -6.00 -6.41
CA THR A 22 20.78 -4.89 -5.48
C THR A 22 19.58 -5.20 -4.59
N THR A 23 19.78 -5.07 -3.28
CA THR A 23 18.75 -5.38 -2.29
C THR A 23 17.84 -4.16 -2.02
N LEU A 24 16.66 -4.42 -1.47
CA LEU A 24 15.74 -3.35 -1.05
C LEU A 24 16.34 -2.48 0.06
N GLU A 25 17.22 -3.04 0.90
CA GLU A 25 17.88 -2.33 2.00
C GLU A 25 18.90 -1.33 1.47
N GLU A 26 19.71 -1.74 0.49
CA GLU A 26 20.66 -0.86 -0.21
C GLU A 26 19.95 0.29 -0.92
N LEU A 27 18.79 0.03 -1.55
CA LEU A 27 17.97 1.08 -2.15
C LEU A 27 17.41 2.04 -1.08
N ARG A 28 16.90 1.53 0.04
CA ARG A 28 16.36 2.36 1.12
C ARG A 28 17.43 3.22 1.77
N ALA A 29 18.65 2.73 1.93
CA ALA A 29 19.78 3.49 2.46
C ALA A 29 20.09 4.74 1.60
N ARG A 30 19.83 4.67 0.29
CA ARG A 30 20.02 5.79 -0.65
C ARG A 30 18.87 6.81 -0.62
N PHE A 31 17.73 6.45 -0.06
CA PHE A 31 16.53 7.32 0.05
C PHE A 31 16.00 7.32 1.50
N PRO A 32 16.75 7.89 2.46
CA PRO A 32 16.39 7.86 3.88
C PRO A 32 15.06 8.57 4.16
N GLU A 33 14.69 9.57 3.38
CA GLU A 33 13.39 10.25 3.51
C GLU A 33 12.21 9.35 3.09
N ALA A 34 12.40 8.49 2.08
CA ALA A 34 11.40 7.50 1.68
C ALA A 34 11.27 6.35 2.70
N ALA A 35 12.36 6.03 3.41
CA ALA A 35 12.34 5.12 4.55
C ALA A 35 11.64 5.77 5.76
N SER A 36 11.90 7.06 6.01
CA SER A 36 11.31 7.83 7.10
C SER A 36 9.81 8.08 6.94
N ALA A 37 9.33 8.25 5.70
CA ALA A 37 7.90 8.32 5.40
C ALA A 37 7.12 7.07 5.84
N ARG A 38 7.80 5.91 5.94
CA ARG A 38 7.25 4.68 6.52
C ARG A 38 7.54 4.55 8.03
N SER A 39 8.61 5.20 8.53
CA SER A 39 9.00 5.19 9.95
C SER A 39 8.20 6.14 10.84
N LEU A 40 7.42 7.07 10.29
CA LEU A 40 6.43 7.84 11.04
C LEU A 40 5.12 7.06 11.28
N ALA A 41 5.13 5.74 11.02
CA ALA A 41 4.10 4.80 11.44
C ALA A 41 4.22 4.48 12.94
N ALA A 42 4.04 5.48 13.79
CA ALA A 42 3.37 5.21 15.04
C ALA A 42 1.97 4.68 14.68
N LYS A 43 1.64 3.45 15.11
CA LYS A 43 0.27 2.93 15.06
C LYS A 43 -0.65 3.94 15.77
N GLY A 44 -1.24 4.87 15.03
CA GLY A 44 -2.00 5.97 15.61
C GLY A 44 -2.08 7.28 14.82
N SER A 45 -1.34 7.46 13.71
CA SER A 45 -1.62 8.57 12.80
C SER A 45 -2.71 8.19 11.78
N ALA A 46 -3.62 9.12 11.51
CA ALA A 46 -4.77 8.92 10.63
C ALA A 46 -4.35 8.56 9.19
N GLU A 47 -3.20 9.06 8.73
CA GLU A 47 -2.62 8.76 7.42
C GLU A 47 -2.21 7.29 7.30
N VAL A 48 -1.62 6.73 8.36
CA VAL A 48 -1.17 5.33 8.38
C VAL A 48 -2.38 4.40 8.50
N PHE A 49 -3.40 4.79 9.28
CA PHE A 49 -4.69 4.10 9.29
C PHE A 49 -5.33 4.07 7.90
N LYS A 50 -5.41 5.21 7.21
CA LYS A 50 -5.97 5.29 5.84
C LYS A 50 -5.20 4.43 4.84
N ALA A 51 -3.88 4.43 4.93
CA ALA A 51 -3.03 3.64 4.04
C ALA A 51 -3.25 2.12 4.25
N GLU A 52 -3.29 1.67 5.51
CA GLU A 52 -3.59 0.28 5.85
C GLU A 52 -5.01 -0.11 5.43
N PHE A 53 -6.00 0.74 5.72
CA PHE A 53 -7.39 0.51 5.35
C PHE A 53 -7.53 0.30 3.84
N ARG A 54 -6.90 1.17 3.04
CA ARG A 54 -6.89 1.01 1.58
C ARG A 54 -6.25 -0.31 1.15
N CYS A 55 -5.10 -0.68 1.73
CA CYS A 55 -4.42 -1.93 1.40
C CYS A 55 -5.31 -3.16 1.67
N ARG A 56 -5.96 -3.21 2.83
CA ARG A 56 -6.85 -4.31 3.19
C ARG A 56 -8.13 -4.33 2.36
N MET A 57 -8.67 -3.17 2.01
CA MET A 57 -9.80 -3.06 1.08
C MET A 57 -9.45 -3.61 -0.31
N ASP A 58 -8.28 -3.24 -0.85
CA ASP A 58 -7.83 -3.74 -2.16
C ASP A 58 -7.69 -5.27 -2.15
N GLU A 59 -7.17 -5.85 -1.07
CA GLU A 59 -7.06 -7.30 -0.88
C GLU A 59 -8.43 -7.99 -0.78
N ALA A 60 -9.36 -7.44 0.02
CA ALA A 60 -10.70 -7.96 0.18
C ALA A 60 -11.49 -7.95 -1.14
N LEU A 61 -11.40 -6.85 -1.90
CA LEU A 61 -12.01 -6.73 -3.22
C LEU A 61 -11.40 -7.72 -4.21
N PHE A 62 -10.07 -7.89 -4.18
CA PHE A 62 -9.38 -8.85 -5.04
C PHE A 62 -9.84 -10.30 -4.74
N GLU A 63 -9.84 -10.73 -3.48
CA GLU A 63 -10.27 -12.08 -3.10
C GLU A 63 -11.76 -12.33 -3.39
N TRP A 64 -12.62 -11.32 -3.21
CA TRP A 64 -14.02 -11.43 -3.62
C TRP A 64 -14.13 -11.61 -5.14
N SER A 65 -13.43 -10.77 -5.91
CA SER A 65 -13.51 -10.79 -7.38
C SER A 65 -13.04 -12.11 -7.99
N LYS A 66 -12.04 -12.73 -7.38
CA LYS A 66 -11.47 -14.03 -7.77
C LYS A 66 -12.49 -15.18 -7.69
N ARG A 67 -13.46 -15.10 -6.78
CA ARG A 67 -14.45 -16.18 -6.54
C ARG A 67 -15.81 -15.89 -7.17
N ASN A 68 -16.07 -14.64 -7.54
CA ASN A 68 -17.39 -14.20 -7.98
C ASN A 68 -17.31 -13.56 -9.38
N SER A 69 -17.01 -12.28 -9.45
CA SER A 69 -17.05 -11.48 -10.67
C SER A 69 -16.02 -10.35 -10.62
N TRP A 70 -15.56 -9.90 -11.79
CA TRP A 70 -14.67 -8.74 -11.89
C TRP A 70 -15.32 -7.43 -11.40
N LYS A 71 -16.64 -7.29 -11.53
CA LYS A 71 -17.37 -6.12 -11.06
C LYS A 71 -17.99 -6.42 -9.70
N VAL A 72 -17.52 -5.71 -8.68
CA VAL A 72 -18.03 -5.82 -7.30
C VAL A 72 -19.28 -4.93 -7.16
N PRO A 73 -20.43 -5.48 -6.74
CA PRO A 73 -21.63 -4.71 -6.42
C PRO A 73 -21.40 -3.75 -5.23
N ASP A 74 -22.11 -2.61 -5.20
CA ASP A 74 -21.90 -1.56 -4.19
C ASP A 74 -22.28 -2.01 -2.76
N ASP A 75 -23.29 -2.87 -2.63
CA ASP A 75 -23.69 -3.51 -1.38
C ASP A 75 -22.58 -4.39 -0.82
N VAL A 76 -21.94 -5.19 -1.68
CA VAL A 76 -20.78 -6.00 -1.32
C VAL A 76 -19.59 -5.13 -0.92
N VAL A 77 -19.33 -4.02 -1.62
CA VAL A 77 -18.27 -3.07 -1.24
C VAL A 77 -18.52 -2.51 0.17
N HIS A 78 -19.78 -2.20 0.49
CA HIS A 78 -20.14 -1.73 1.83
C HIS A 78 -19.93 -2.80 2.90
N GLU A 79 -20.33 -4.05 2.63
CA GLU A 79 -20.11 -5.16 3.58
C GLU A 79 -18.62 -5.43 3.82
N LEU A 80 -17.81 -5.51 2.76
CA LEU A 80 -16.36 -5.69 2.86
C LEU A 80 -15.70 -4.53 3.62
N ARG A 81 -16.18 -3.30 3.44
CA ARG A 81 -15.72 -2.14 4.19
C ARG A 81 -15.93 -2.30 5.69
N GLU A 82 -17.12 -2.69 6.12
CA GLU A 82 -17.40 -2.88 7.54
C GLU A 82 -16.59 -4.05 8.12
N GLU A 83 -16.41 -5.13 7.37
CA GLU A 83 -15.56 -6.25 7.77
C GLU A 83 -14.09 -5.83 7.94
N VAL A 84 -13.52 -5.11 6.97
CA VAL A 84 -12.14 -4.62 7.05
C VAL A 84 -11.97 -3.67 8.23
N LEU A 85 -12.92 -2.76 8.47
CA LEU A 85 -12.89 -1.86 9.62
C LEU A 85 -12.91 -2.62 10.95
N TRP A 86 -13.75 -3.66 11.06
CA TRP A 86 -13.81 -4.52 12.24
C TRP A 86 -12.49 -5.29 12.46
N GLN A 87 -11.92 -5.87 11.41
CA GLN A 87 -10.64 -6.58 11.49
C GLN A 87 -9.51 -5.64 11.93
N MET A 88 -9.50 -4.41 11.41
CA MET A 88 -8.52 -3.41 11.80
C MET A 88 -8.66 -3.01 13.27
N GLU A 89 -9.87 -2.76 13.75
CA GLU A 89 -10.11 -2.46 15.16
C GLU A 89 -9.66 -3.61 16.07
N ARG A 90 -10.01 -4.85 15.71
CA ARG A 90 -9.56 -6.06 16.41
C ARG A 90 -8.04 -6.18 16.47
N ASP A 91 -7.35 -5.80 15.40
CA ASP A 91 -5.88 -5.81 15.31
C ASP A 91 -5.22 -4.59 15.99
N GLY A 92 -6.02 -3.73 16.65
CA GLY A 92 -5.55 -2.59 17.46
C GLY A 92 -5.30 -1.31 16.65
N TRP A 93 -5.80 -1.23 15.42
CA TRP A 93 -5.73 -0.01 14.62
C TRP A 93 -6.73 1.02 15.15
N LYS A 94 -6.25 2.25 15.37
CA LYS A 94 -7.09 3.39 15.75
C LYS A 94 -7.29 4.30 14.55
N ARG A 95 -8.53 4.76 14.39
CA ARG A 95 -8.95 5.72 13.36
C ARG A 95 -8.29 7.08 13.56
#